data_AF-A0A536VR01-F1
#
_entry.id   AF-A0A536VR01-F1
#
_cell.length_a   1.000
_cell.length_b   1.000
_cell.length_c   1.000
_cell.angle_alpha   90.00
_cell.angle_beta   90.00
_cell.angle_gamma   90.00
#
_symmetry.space_group_name_H-M   'P 1'
#
loop_
_entity.id
_entity.type
_entity.pdbx_description
1 polymer ?
#
loop_
_entity_poly.entity_id
_entity_poly.type
_entity_poly.pdbx_seq_one_letter_code
_entity_poly.pdbx_strand_id
1 'polypeptide(L)' 'MRGIRRVIESIADTDATVLIRGESGVGKDLVARAVHAASARRQGPFIKVNCAAIPEGLLESELFGHEKGAFTG' A
#
# COMPACT_ATOMS: atom_id res chain seq x y z
N MET A 1 9.37 18.30 7.00
CA MET A 1 9.76 16.91 6.65
C MET A 1 10.45 16.10 7.76
N ARG A 2 11.19 16.68 8.72
CA ARG A 2 11.93 15.89 9.75
C ARG A 2 11.05 15.01 10.65
N GLY A 3 9.82 15.44 10.95
CA GLY A 3 8.88 14.67 11.79
C GLY A 3 8.44 13.36 11.15
N ILE A 4 7.94 13.41 9.91
CA ILE A 4 7.52 12.22 9.15
C ILE A 4 8.69 11.23 8.99
N ARG A 5 9.90 11.71 8.72
CA ARG A 5 11.08 10.84 8.58
C ARG A 5 11.35 10.01 9.83
N ARG A 6 11.26 10.62 11.03
CA ARG A 6 11.44 9.87 12.28
C ARG A 6 10.37 8.82 12.50
N VAL A 7 9.12 9.14 12.16
CA VAL A 7 8.01 8.19 12.26
C VAL A 7 8.25 7.00 11.32
N ILE A 8 8.67 7.26 10.08
CA ILE A 8 9.06 6.23 9.12
C ILE A 8 10.16 5.34 9.72
N GLU A 9 11.25 5.93 10.21
CA GLU A 9 12.36 5.18 10.83
C GLU A 9 11.91 4.32 12.01
N SER A 10 10.96 4.80 12.83
CA SER A 10 10.47 4.04 13.99
C SER A 10 9.54 2.86 13.64
N ILE A 11 8.84 2.91 12.51
CA ILE A 11 7.86 1.88 12.13
C ILE A 11 8.37 0.93 11.04
N ALA A 12 9.45 1.30 10.35
CA ALA A 12 9.92 0.58 9.15
C ALA A 12 10.21 -0.90 9.41
N ASP A 13 10.85 -1.25 10.52
CA ASP A 13 11.19 -2.64 10.86
C ASP A 13 10.12 -3.35 11.70
N THR A 14 8.91 -2.79 11.76
CA THR A 14 7.78 -3.42 12.46
C THR A 14 6.82 -4.09 11.48
N ASP A 15 6.07 -5.07 11.98
CA ASP A 15 5.01 -5.74 11.22
C ASP A 15 3.65 -5.02 11.35
N ALA A 16 3.63 -3.83 11.96
CA ALA A 16 2.40 -3.09 12.18
C ALA A 16 1.81 -2.55 10.87
N THR A 17 0.48 -2.60 10.75
CA THR A 17 -0.24 -1.92 9.66
C THR A 17 -0.19 -0.41 9.84
N VAL A 18 0.22 0.33 8.80
CA VAL A 18 0.41 1.78 8.84
C VAL A 18 -0.71 2.48 8.08
N LEU A 19 -1.42 3.40 8.75
CA LEU A 19 -2.40 4.28 8.12
C LEU A 19 -1.79 5.65 7.80
N ILE A 20 -1.76 6.03 6.52
CA ILE A 20 -1.27 7.34 6.06
C ILE A 20 -2.46 8.23 5.72
N ARG A 21 -2.61 9.35 6.44
CA ARG A 21 -3.67 10.34 6.21
C ARG A 21 -3.10 11.63 5.64
N GLY A 22 -3.93 12.34 4.87
CA GLY A 22 -3.60 13.61 4.22
C GLY A 22 -4.45 13.82 2.97
N GLU A 23 -4.46 15.04 2.45
CA GLU A 23 -5.23 15.46 1.29
C GLU A 23 -4.83 14.70 0.01
N SER A 24 -5.69 14.73 -1.01
CA SER A 24 -5.33 14.18 -2.32
C SER A 24 -4.14 14.94 -2.91
N GLY A 25 -3.22 14.23 -3.56
CA GLY A 25 -2.05 14.85 -4.21
C GLY A 25 -0.83 15.15 -3.31
N VAL A 26 -0.90 14.92 -1.99
CA VAL A 26 0.24 15.23 -1.08
C VAL A 26 1.39 14.20 -1.08
N GLY A 27 1.34 13.20 -1.96
CA GLY A 27 2.40 12.19 -2.08
C GLY A 27 2.37 11.09 -1.01
N LYS A 28 1.18 10.63 -0.59
CA LYS A 28 1.03 9.53 0.39
C LYS A 28 1.73 8.24 -0.06
N ASP A 29 1.81 7.99 -1.36
CA ASP A 29 2.50 6.83 -1.92
C ASP A 29 4.03 6.93 -1.82
N LEU A 30 4.60 8.15 -1.82
CA LEU A 30 6.01 8.38 -1.53
C LEU A 30 6.32 8.03 -0.08
N VAL A 31 5.43 8.35 0.86
CA VAL A 31 5.57 7.98 2.28
C VAL A 31 5.53 6.46 2.43
N ALA A 32 4.56 5.77 1.83
CA ALA A 32 4.49 4.31 1.86
C ALA A 32 5.75 3.65 1.29
N ARG A 33 6.25 4.17 0.15
CA ARG A 33 7.49 3.69 -0.46
C ARG A 33 8.71 3.91 0.45
N ALA A 34 8.78 5.04 1.13
CA ALA A 34 9.86 5.34 2.07
C ALA A 34 9.84 4.38 3.28
N VAL A 35 8.67 4.02 3.80
CA VAL A 35 8.53 2.97 4.84
C VAL A 35 9.07 1.63 4.34
N HIS A 36 8.64 1.17 3.15
CA HIS A 36 9.14 -0.09 2.58
C HIS A 36 10.66 -0.07 2.37
N ALA A 37 11.20 1.02 1.81
CA ALA A 37 12.63 1.16 1.53
C ALA A 37 13.49 1.18 2.81
N ALA A 38 12.95 1.70 3.92
CA ALA A 38 13.61 1.73 5.22
C ALA A 38 13.49 0.41 5.99
N SER A 39 12.59 -0.50 5.59
CA SER A 39 12.33 -1.76 6.29
C SER A 39 13.32 -2.88 5.96
N ALA A 40 13.38 -3.89 6.81
CA ALA A 40 14.03 -5.17 6.55
C ALA A 40 13.49 -5.88 5.29
N ARG A 41 12.26 -5.57 4.88
CA ARG A 41 11.57 -6.14 3.71
C ARG A 41 11.85 -5.40 2.39
N ARG A 42 12.73 -4.40 2.39
CA ARG A 42 13.04 -3.54 1.23
C ARG A 42 13.44 -4.27 -0.06
N GLN A 43 13.96 -5.50 0.04
CA GLN A 43 14.32 -6.32 -1.12
C GLN A 43 13.12 -7.07 -1.72
N GLY A 44 12.02 -7.19 -0.98
CA GLY A 44 10.79 -7.81 -1.43
C GLY A 44 9.95 -6.88 -2.32
N PRO A 45 8.92 -7.43 -2.99
CA PRO A 45 8.03 -6.65 -3.84
C PRO A 45 7.25 -5.61 -3.03
N PHE A 46 7.12 -4.41 -3.60
CA PHE A 46 6.22 -3.37 -3.11
C PHE A 46 5.08 -3.20 -4.11
N ILE A 47 3.90 -3.71 -3.76
CA ILE A 47 2.73 -3.71 -4.64
C ILE A 47 1.83 -2.55 -4.20
N LYS A 48 1.62 -1.58 -5.11
CA LYS A 48 0.69 -0.46 -4.89
C LYS A 48 -0.66 -0.78 -5.53
N VAL A 49 -1.73 -0.68 -4.75
CA VAL A 49 -3.11 -0.80 -5.24
C VAL A 49 -3.80 0.55 -5.08
N ASN A 50 -4.43 1.05 -6.14
CA ASN A 50 -5.27 2.25 -6.09
C ASN A 50 -6.74 1.83 -6.13
N CYS A 51 -7.38 1.70 -4.96
CA CYS A 51 -8.78 1.26 -4.88
C CYS A 51 -9.74 2.21 -5.60
N ALA A 52 -9.43 3.50 -5.72
CA ALA A 52 -10.28 4.45 -6.44
C ALA A 52 -10.29 4.24 -7.96
N ALA A 53 -9.33 3.47 -8.49
CA ALA A 53 -9.26 3.11 -9.90
C ALA A 53 -9.89 1.74 -10.21
N ILE A 54 -10.36 1.01 -9.21
CA ILE A 54 -10.93 -0.34 -9.37
C ILE A 54 -12.45 -0.25 -9.15
N PRO A 55 -13.28 -0.76 -10.09
CA PRO A 55 -14.71 -0.87 -9.88
C PRO A 55 -15.03 -1.72 -8.65
N GLU A 56 -16.03 -1.32 -7.86
CA GLU A 56 -16.36 -1.99 -6.59
C GLU A 56 -16.62 -3.50 -6.77
N GLY A 57 -17.35 -3.88 -7.82
CA GLY A 57 -17.63 -5.29 -8.13
C GLY A 57 -16.43 -6.14 -8.58
N LEU A 58 -15.27 -5.51 -8.85
CA LEU A 58 -14.04 -6.20 -9.23
C LEU A 58 -12.94 -6.11 -8.15
N LEU A 59 -13.12 -5.29 -7.12
CA LEU A 59 -12.09 -5.03 -6.12
C LEU A 59 -11.62 -6.31 -5.42
N GLU A 60 -12.55 -7.16 -5.03
CA GLU A 60 -12.25 -8.41 -4.34
C GLU A 60 -11.45 -9.36 -5.24
N SER A 61 -11.88 -9.54 -6.49
CA SER A 61 -11.20 -10.42 -7.45
C SER A 61 -9.80 -9.94 -7.84
N GLU A 62 -9.57 -8.62 -7.84
CA GLU A 62 -8.25 -8.05 -8.12
C GLU A 62 -7.30 -8.20 -6.91
N LEU A 63 -7.82 -8.12 -5.68
CA LEU A 63 -7.02 -8.24 -4.46
C LEU A 63 -6.69 -9.68 -4.10
N PHE A 64 -7.64 -10.59 -4.28
CA PHE A 64 -7.55 -11.97 -3.80
C PHE A 64 -7.43 -13.00 -4.94
N GLY A 65 -7.61 -12.57 -6.18
CA GLY A 65 -7.75 -13.47 -7.32
C GLY A 65 -9.14 -14.09 -7.39
N HIS A 66 -9.37 -14.83 -8.46
CA HIS A 66 -10.58 -15.61 -8.68
C HIS A 66 -10.23 -16.88 -9.45
N GLU A 67 -11.04 -17.92 -9.29
CA GLU A 67 -10.86 -19.14 -10.08
C GLU A 67 -11.41 -18.98 -11.51
N LYS A 68 -10.82 -19.71 -12.44
CA LYS A 68 -11.25 -19.71 -13.84
C LYS A 68 -12.71 -20.17 -13.94
N GLY A 69 -13.57 -19.29 -14.45
CA GLY A 69 -15.02 -19.55 -14.56
C GLY A 69 -15.86 -18.96 -13.42
N ALA A 70 -15.26 -18.28 -12.44
CA ALA A 70 -16.00 -17.58 -11.38
C ALA A 70 -16.87 -16.42 -11.91
N PHE A 71 -16.50 -15.86 -13.07
CA PHE A 71 -17.30 -14.88 -13.78
C PHE A 71 -18.01 -15.55 -14.95
N THR A 72 -19.20 -16.09 -14.69
CA THR A 72 -20.17 -16.40 -15.76
C THR A 72 -20.96 -15.12 -16.06
N GLY A 73 -20.27 -14.15 -16.65
CA GLY A 73 -20.87 -12.97 -17.28
C GLY A 73 -21.02 -13.20 -18.78
#